data_AF-A0A9P6XP54-F1
#
_entry.id   AF-A0A9P6XP54-F1
#
_cell.length_a   1.000
_cell.length_b   1.000
_cell.length_c   1.000
_cell.angle_alpha   90.00
_cell.angle_beta   90.00
_cell.angle_gamma   90.00
#
_symmetry.space_group_name_H-M   'P 1'
#
loop_
_entity.id
_entity.type
_entity.pdbx_description
1 polymer ?
#
loop_
_entity_poly.entity_id
_entity_poly.type
_entity_poly.pdbx_seq_one_letter_code
_entity_poly.pdbx_strand_id
1 'polypeptide(L)'
;MVNYIWRLVTLGRKNNAVEIQKALKEEFGISLSDSTVRRVLKKAGFIAFVKPQKPLLRSQNIVKRLQWAKSHQHWTVDDWKRVIFSDGTKVNCFASDGKAYAWKLPHEELNSLL
;
A
#
# COMPACT_ATOMS: atom_id res chain seq x y z
N MET A 1 -8.98 20.67 -14.53
CA MET A 1 -9.44 19.42 -13.87
C MET A 1 -8.45 18.25 -14.04
N VAL A 2 -8.09 17.82 -15.26
CA VAL A 2 -7.17 16.68 -15.47
C VAL A 2 -5.78 16.93 -14.85
N ASN A 3 -5.18 18.11 -15.06
CA ASN A 3 -3.88 18.47 -14.46
C ASN A 3 -3.90 18.51 -12.92
N TYR A 4 -5.05 18.87 -12.33
CA TYR A 4 -5.23 18.89 -10.88
C TYR A 4 -5.29 17.46 -10.33
N ILE A 5 -6.07 16.58 -10.97
CA ILE A 5 -6.11 15.13 -10.64
C ILE A 5 -4.71 14.52 -10.79
N TRP A 6 -4.00 14.87 -11.87
CA TRP A 6 -2.64 14.41 -12.12
C TRP A 6 -1.71 14.78 -10.96
N ARG A 7 -1.71 16.05 -10.53
CA ARG A 7 -0.95 16.51 -9.35
C ARG A 7 -1.35 15.82 -8.06
N LEU A 8 -2.64 15.56 -7.83
CA LEU A 8 -3.09 14.88 -6.61
C LEU A 8 -2.52 13.47 -6.48
N VAL A 9 -2.44 12.75 -7.60
CA VAL A 9 -1.92 11.38 -7.64
C VAL A 9 -0.40 11.36 -7.59
N THR A 10 0.29 12.16 -8.41
CA THR A 10 1.77 12.15 -8.46
C THR A 10 2.42 12.71 -7.20
N LEU A 11 1.75 13.64 -6.50
CA LEU A 11 2.20 14.12 -5.18
C LEU A 11 1.79 13.20 -4.01
N GLY A 12 1.13 12.07 -4.28
CA GLY A 12 0.69 11.11 -3.26
C GLY A 12 -0.36 11.64 -2.28
N ARG A 13 -1.00 12.78 -2.59
CA ARG A 13 -1.96 13.46 -1.69
C ARG A 13 -3.29 12.74 -1.58
N LYS A 14 -3.72 12.11 -2.69
CA LYS A 14 -4.97 11.33 -2.78
C LYS A 14 -4.69 10.10 -3.63
N ASN A 15 -4.99 8.93 -3.09
CA ASN A 15 -4.52 7.67 -3.66
C ASN A 15 -5.63 6.90 -4.34
N ASN A 16 -6.90 7.06 -3.95
CA ASN A 16 -8.01 6.36 -4.58
C ASN A 16 -9.00 7.31 -5.29
N ALA A 17 -9.82 6.75 -6.19
CA ALA A 17 -10.74 7.53 -7.01
C ALA A 17 -11.84 8.21 -6.20
N VAL A 18 -12.22 7.65 -5.04
CA VAL A 18 -13.24 8.20 -4.14
C VAL A 18 -12.71 9.45 -3.43
N GLU A 19 -11.48 9.40 -2.95
CA GLU A 19 -10.76 10.52 -2.36
C GLU A 19 -10.58 11.68 -3.33
N ILE A 20 -10.22 11.37 -4.58
CA ILE A 20 -10.08 12.37 -5.66
C ILE A 20 -11.45 12.98 -5.98
N GLN A 21 -12.50 12.16 -6.06
CA GLN A 21 -13.87 12.63 -6.27
C GLN A 21 -14.32 13.57 -5.16
N LYS A 22 -14.03 13.22 -3.90
CA LYS A 22 -14.34 14.07 -2.74
C LYS A 22 -13.59 15.41 -2.79
N ALA A 23 -12.30 15.38 -3.12
CA ALA A 23 -11.49 16.60 -3.26
C ALA A 23 -12.01 17.52 -4.37
N LEU A 24 -12.44 16.96 -5.52
CA LEU A 24 -13.03 17.75 -6.61
C LEU A 24 -14.36 18.40 -6.21
N LYS A 25 -15.15 17.71 -5.38
CA LYS A 25 -16.40 18.26 -4.85
C LYS A 25 -16.15 19.38 -3.84
N GLU A 26 -15.15 19.22 -2.97
CA GLU A 26 -14.81 20.20 -1.93
C GLU A 26 -14.15 21.46 -2.51
N GLU A 27 -13.19 21.31 -3.43
CA GLU A 27 -12.38 22.44 -3.92
C GLU A 27 -13.04 23.18 -5.09
N PHE A 28 -13.82 22.49 -5.91
CA PHE A 28 -14.41 23.07 -7.12
C PHE A 28 -15.94 22.99 -7.17
N GLY A 29 -16.60 22.39 -6.17
CA GLY A 29 -18.05 22.18 -6.18
C GLY A 29 -18.54 21.16 -7.22
N ILE A 30 -17.64 20.41 -7.87
CA ILE A 30 -17.99 19.56 -9.01
C ILE A 30 -18.39 18.18 -8.50
N SER A 31 -19.67 17.84 -8.68
CA SER A 31 -20.18 16.50 -8.37
C SER A 31 -19.92 15.54 -9.53
N LEU A 32 -18.94 14.65 -9.37
CA LEU A 32 -18.64 13.56 -10.29
C LEU A 32 -18.84 12.20 -9.61
N SER A 33 -19.10 11.16 -10.40
CA SER A 33 -18.97 9.79 -9.91
C SER A 33 -17.51 9.35 -9.88
N ASP A 34 -17.18 8.44 -8.96
CA ASP A 34 -15.84 7.83 -8.90
C ASP A 34 -15.48 7.15 -10.23
N SER A 35 -16.47 6.55 -10.90
CA SER A 35 -16.31 5.95 -12.23
C SER A 35 -15.79 6.94 -13.28
N THR A 36 -16.22 8.21 -13.24
CA THR A 36 -15.70 9.26 -14.13
C THR A 36 -14.23 9.56 -13.82
N VAL A 37 -13.87 9.63 -12.54
CA VAL A 37 -12.47 9.83 -12.12
C VAL A 37 -11.59 8.69 -12.60
N ARG A 38 -12.03 7.43 -12.45
CA ARG A 38 -11.29 6.25 -12.95
C ARG A 38 -11.07 6.30 -14.45
N ARG A 39 -12.06 6.73 -15.25
CA ARG A 39 -11.92 6.88 -16.71
C ARG A 39 -10.90 7.95 -17.08
N VAL A 40 -10.94 9.10 -16.39
CA VAL A 40 -9.97 10.18 -16.61
C VAL A 40 -8.55 9.72 -16.29
N LEU A 41 -8.36 9.03 -15.17
CA LEU A 41 -7.06 8.47 -14.77
C LEU A 41 -6.52 7.48 -15.81
N LYS A 42 -7.35 6.55 -16.29
CA LYS A 42 -6.97 5.62 -17.36
C LYS A 42 -6.62 6.34 -18.66
N LYS A 43 -7.41 7.34 -19.07
CA LYS A 43 -7.15 8.14 -20.27
C LYS A 43 -5.84 8.94 -20.14
N ALA A 44 -5.47 9.34 -18.92
CA ALA A 44 -4.20 9.98 -18.61
C ALA A 44 -3.02 8.99 -18.44
N GLY A 45 -3.24 7.70 -18.65
CA GLY A 45 -2.19 6.67 -18.62
C GLY A 45 -1.90 6.08 -17.24
N PHE A 46 -2.67 6.41 -16.20
CA PHE A 46 -2.49 5.80 -14.89
C PHE A 46 -3.02 4.37 -14.84
N ILE A 47 -2.32 3.53 -14.07
CA ILE A 47 -2.73 2.17 -13.74
C ILE A 47 -3.14 2.08 -12.28
N ALA A 48 -4.18 1.29 -12.01
CA ALA A 48 -4.56 0.95 -10.64
C ALA A 48 -3.65 -0.17 -10.13
N PHE A 49 -3.20 -0.07 -8.88
CA PHE A 49 -2.41 -1.10 -8.22
C PHE A 49 -2.85 -1.26 -6.76
N VAL A 50 -2.53 -2.42 -6.19
CA VAL A 50 -2.74 -2.70 -4.77
C VAL A 50 -1.52 -2.23 -4.00
N LYS A 51 -1.71 -1.34 -3.03
CA LYS A 51 -0.63 -0.89 -2.15
C LYS A 51 -0.05 -2.08 -1.38
N PRO A 52 1.27 -2.29 -1.40
CA PRO A 52 1.90 -3.29 -0.55
C PRO A 52 1.69 -2.93 0.91
N GLN A 53 1.03 -3.80 1.67
CA GLN A 53 0.95 -3.70 3.12
C GLN A 53 2.27 -4.21 3.71
N LYS A 54 3.35 -3.43 3.60
CA LYS A 54 4.65 -3.79 4.17
C LYS A 54 4.92 -2.92 5.41
N PRO A 55 5.21 -3.52 6.58
CA PRO A 55 5.68 -2.74 7.70
C PRO A 55 7.05 -2.14 7.36
N LEU A 56 7.22 -0.85 7.62
CA LEU A 56 8.51 -0.19 7.49
C LEU A 56 9.51 -0.83 8.46
N LEU A 57 10.51 -1.53 7.92
CA LEU A 57 11.57 -2.11 8.73
C LEU A 57 12.59 -1.04 9.07
N ARG A 58 12.76 -0.74 10.36
CA ARG A 58 13.86 0.10 10.84
C ARG A 58 15.19 -0.60 10.56
N SER A 59 16.25 0.17 10.25
CA SER A 59 17.59 -0.37 9.98
C SER A 59 18.09 -1.30 11.08
N GLN A 60 17.80 -0.96 12.34
CA GLN A 60 18.12 -1.81 13.49
C GLN A 60 17.43 -3.19 13.43
N ASN A 61 16.16 -3.23 13.03
CA ASN A 61 15.42 -4.49 12.90
C ASN A 61 15.94 -5.33 11.73
N ILE A 62 16.39 -4.70 10.65
CA ILE A 62 17.02 -5.39 9.52
C ILE A 62 18.28 -6.12 9.99
N VAL A 63 19.17 -5.41 10.69
CA VAL A 63 20.42 -5.99 11.21
C VAL A 63 20.14 -7.14 12.19
N LYS A 64 19.23 -6.94 13.15
CA LYS A 64 18.85 -7.98 14.12
C LYS A 64 18.30 -9.24 13.45
N ARG A 65 17.40 -9.08 12.47
CA ARG A 65 16.83 -10.20 11.72
C ARG A 65 17.89 -10.93 10.90
N LEU A 66 18.82 -10.21 10.27
CA LEU A 66 19.91 -10.82 9.51
C LEU A 66 20.85 -11.62 10.42
N GLN A 67 21.23 -11.06 11.57
CA GLN A 67 22.07 -11.75 12.53
C GLN A 67 21.40 -13.01 13.08
N TRP A 68 20.11 -12.92 13.43
CA TRP A 68 19.33 -14.07 13.89
C TRP A 68 19.25 -15.16 12.81
N ALA A 69 18.99 -14.79 11.56
CA ALA A 69 18.95 -15.76 10.46
C ALA A 69 20.30 -16.46 10.27
N LYS A 70 21.41 -15.71 10.30
CA LYS A 70 22.76 -16.29 10.19
C LYS A 70 23.10 -17.22 11.35
N SER A 71 22.71 -16.88 12.58
CA SER A 71 23.01 -17.74 13.74
C SER A 71 22.22 -19.05 13.75
N HIS A 72 21.08 -19.10 13.05
CA HIS A 72 20.22 -20.27 12.96
C HIS A 72 20.27 -20.96 11.57
N GLN A 73 21.15 -20.51 10.66
CA GLN A 73 21.17 -20.99 9.26
C GLN A 73 21.55 -22.47 9.12
N HIS A 74 22.25 -23.02 10.11
CA HIS A 74 22.69 -24.42 10.15
C HIS A 74 21.91 -25.27 11.17
N TRP A 75 20.82 -24.74 11.72
CA TRP A 75 19.99 -25.50 12.65
C TRP A 75 19.37 -26.72 11.96
N THR A 76 19.42 -27.84 12.66
CA THR A 76 18.83 -29.09 12.18
C THR A 76 17.33 -29.13 12.47
N VAL A 77 16.63 -30.10 11.89
CA VAL A 77 15.22 -30.33 12.18
C VAL A 77 14.99 -30.57 13.67
N ASP A 78 15.89 -31.28 14.35
CA ASP A 78 15.76 -31.57 15.77
C ASP A 78 16.00 -30.33 16.66
N ASP A 79 16.82 -29.38 16.21
CA ASP A 79 16.95 -28.08 16.88
C ASP A 79 15.65 -27.27 16.77
N TRP A 80 15.01 -27.25 15.60
CA TRP A 80 13.72 -26.56 15.42
C TRP A 80 12.59 -27.18 16.23
N LYS A 81 12.58 -28.50 16.42
CA LYS A 81 11.57 -29.18 17.27
C LYS A 81 11.59 -28.72 18.73
N ARG A 82 12.71 -28.16 19.19
CA ARG A 82 12.84 -27.63 20.57
C ARG A 82 12.27 -26.21 20.70
N VAL A 83 11.91 -25.55 19.60
CA VAL A 83 11.35 -24.20 19.62
C VAL A 83 9.83 -24.26 19.69
N ILE A 84 9.26 -23.57 20.67
CA ILE A 84 7.83 -23.32 20.76
C ILE A 84 7.59 -21.88 20.29
N PHE A 85 6.88 -21.73 19.17
CA PHE A 85 6.47 -20.42 18.68
C PHE A 85 5.10 -20.05 19.27
N SER A 86 4.98 -18.80 19.72
CA SER A 86 3.70 -18.22 20.13
C SER A 86 3.49 -16.90 19.39
N ASP A 87 2.30 -16.70 18.85
CA ASP A 87 1.88 -15.44 18.26
C ASP A 87 0.40 -15.20 18.54
N GLY A 88 -0.03 -13.95 18.48
CA GLY A 88 -1.43 -13.54 18.56
C GLY A 88 -1.90 -13.01 17.22
N THR A 89 -3.00 -13.56 16.69
CA THR A 89 -3.61 -13.06 15.46
C THR A 89 -4.96 -12.42 15.72
N LYS A 90 -5.24 -11.33 15.01
CA LYS A 90 -6.54 -10.65 15.05
C LYS A 90 -7.50 -11.35 14.09
N VAL A 91 -8.65 -11.79 14.61
CA VAL A 91 -9.75 -12.32 13.79
C VAL A 91 -10.88 -11.29 13.78
N ASN A 92 -11.21 -10.76 12.60
CA ASN A 92 -12.30 -9.80 12.45
C ASN A 92 -13.63 -10.54 12.24
N CYS A 93 -14.63 -10.30 13.10
CA CYS A 93 -15.99 -10.84 12.91
C CYS A 93 -16.77 -10.11 11.80
N PHE A 94 -16.50 -8.81 11.61
CA PHE A 94 -17.12 -7.98 10.60
C PHE A 94 -16.08 -7.09 9.94
N ALA A 95 -16.22 -6.92 8.62
CA ALA A 95 -15.29 -6.21 7.75
C ALA A 95 -13.88 -6.82 7.67
N SER A 96 -13.19 -6.52 6.58
CA SER A 96 -11.78 -6.89 6.36
C SER A 96 -10.92 -5.64 6.44
N ASP A 97 -9.72 -5.77 6.99
CA ASP A 97 -8.71 -4.70 6.90
C ASP A 97 -8.33 -4.38 5.43
N GLY A 98 -8.68 -5.28 4.49
CA GLY A 98 -8.88 -4.97 3.08
C GLY A 98 -7.61 -4.65 2.28
N LYS A 99 -7.78 -4.58 0.95
CA LYS A 99 -6.75 -4.10 0.03
C LYS A 99 -6.91 -2.60 -0.16
N ALA A 100 -5.86 -1.84 0.08
CA ALA A 100 -5.81 -0.43 -0.30
C ALA A 100 -5.38 -0.31 -1.76
N TYR A 101 -6.20 0.33 -2.59
CA TYR A 101 -5.88 0.59 -3.99
C TYR A 101 -5.31 1.99 -4.17
N ALA A 102 -4.36 2.12 -5.10
CA ALA A 102 -3.79 3.39 -5.51
C ALA A 102 -3.64 3.49 -7.03
N TRP A 103 -3.37 4.70 -7.53
CA TRP A 103 -3.06 4.96 -8.93
C TRP A 103 -1.61 5.40 -9.08
N LYS A 104 -0.92 4.90 -10.10
CA LYS A 104 0.46 5.32 -10.44
C LYS A 104 0.67 5.32 -11.95
N LEU A 105 1.74 5.96 -12.40
CA LEU A 105 2.18 5.79 -13.79
C LEU A 105 2.89 4.44 -13.97
N PRO A 106 2.82 3.82 -15.17
CA PRO A 106 3.40 2.49 -15.40
C PRO A 106 4.91 2.38 -15.08
N HIS A 107 5.63 3.49 -15.25
CA HIS A 107 7.09 3.59 -15.08
C HIS A 107 7.50 4.10 -13.69
N GLU A 108 6.56 4.41 -12.80
CA GLU A 108 6.87 4.77 -11.43
C GLU A 108 7.15 3.50 -10.60
N GLU A 109 8.36 3.45 -10.04
CA GLU A 109 8.74 2.54 -8.96
C GLU A 109 7.74 2.67 -7.80
N LEU A 110 7.44 1.55 -7.15
CA LEU A 110 6.63 1.56 -5.93
C LEU A 110 7.44 2.24 -4.82
N ASN A 111 7.30 3.56 -4.68
CA ASN A 111 7.88 4.29 -3.56
C ASN A 111 7.36 3.66 -2.26
N SER A 112 8.27 3.22 -1.39
CA SER A 112 7.97 2.59 -0.10
C SER A 112 7.29 3.52 0.91
N LEU A 113 6.96 4.75 0.51
CA LEU A 113 6.26 5.77 1.29
C LEU A 113 4.77 5.89 0.92
N LEU A 114 4.27 5.07 -0.02
CA LEU A 114 2.84 4.92 -0.35
C LEU A 114 2.28 3.59 0.15
#